data_AF-A0A6G1GQP1-F1
#
_entry.id   AF-A0A6G1GQP1-F1
#
_cell.length_a   1.000
_cell.length_b   1.000
_cell.length_c   1.000
_cell.angle_alpha   90.00
_cell.angle_beta   90.00
_cell.angle_gamma   90.00
#
_symmetry.space_group_name_H-M   'P 1'
#
loop_
_entity.id
_entity.type
_entity.pdbx_description
1 polymer ?
#
loop_
_entity_poly.entity_id
_entity_poly.type
_entity_poly.pdbx_seq_one_letter_code
_entity_poly.pdbx_strand_id
1 'polypeptide(L)'
;MPRPCAQKNADIDQRIQRVLDEMPDGTSINWSHLARKYDVPYQRLLARSKGRGTLQSRPSGTLKLTDAQEYALYTYIERLDQLGVRVRIPMIISCVNYILFRAYDPSCSTSTPRNTLQRANPRWAKRWIQRNSELFIRRQQSLSLLRAVAHHRC
;
A
#
# COMPACT_ATOMS: atom_id res chain seq x y z
N MET A 1 0.36 -12.59 11.67
CA MET A 1 -0.97 -12.71 12.33
C MET A 1 -1.78 -11.45 12.07
N PRO A 2 -2.93 -11.50 11.37
CA PRO A 2 -3.79 -10.33 11.20
C PRO A 2 -4.37 -9.87 12.54
N ARG A 3 -4.59 -8.56 12.70
CA ARG A 3 -5.11 -7.99 13.95
C ARG A 3 -6.55 -8.49 14.21
N PRO A 4 -6.97 -8.72 15.47
CA PRO A 4 -8.31 -9.25 15.80
C PRO A 4 -9.48 -8.46 15.19
N CYS A 5 -9.31 -7.13 15.02
CA CYS A 5 -10.28 -6.24 14.40
C CYS A 5 -10.36 -6.36 12.86
N ALA A 6 -9.32 -6.85 12.20
CA ALA A 6 -9.33 -7.11 10.76
C ALA A 6 -10.16 -8.35 10.43
N GLN A 7 -10.12 -9.37 11.29
CA GLN A 7 -10.85 -10.62 11.11
C GLN A 7 -12.38 -10.41 11.11
N LYS A 8 -12.88 -9.59 12.03
CA LYS A 8 -14.31 -9.24 12.10
C LYS A 8 -14.81 -8.51 10.85
N ASN A 9 -13.98 -7.66 10.25
CA ASN A 9 -14.37 -6.95 9.02
C ASN A 9 -14.39 -7.88 7.81
N ALA A 10 -13.45 -8.83 7.73
CA ALA A 10 -13.40 -9.81 6.65
C ALA A 10 -14.64 -10.73 6.65
N ASP A 11 -15.08 -11.18 7.82
CA ASP A 11 -16.28 -12.01 7.97
C ASP A 11 -17.55 -11.26 7.54
N ILE A 12 -17.70 -10.00 7.95
CA ILE A 12 -18.79 -9.13 7.50
C ILE A 12 -18.77 -8.95 5.97
N ASP A 13 -17.59 -8.73 5.39
CA ASP A 13 -17.44 -8.54 3.94
C ASP A 13 -17.79 -9.81 3.15
N GLN A 14 -17.46 -11.01 3.68
CA GLN A 14 -17.86 -12.29 3.09
C GLN A 14 -19.37 -12.49 3.12
N ARG A 15 -20.03 -12.18 4.25
CA ARG A 15 -21.49 -12.23 4.35
C ARG A 15 -22.15 -11.29 3.34
N ILE A 16 -21.65 -10.06 3.21
CA ILE A 16 -22.15 -9.09 2.22
C ILE A 16 -22.00 -9.64 0.80
N GLN A 17 -20.87 -10.27 0.47
CA GLN A 17 -20.66 -10.83 -0.87
C GLN A 17 -21.68 -11.93 -1.20
N ARG A 18 -21.93 -12.85 -0.26
CA ARG A 18 -22.96 -13.89 -0.44
C ARG A 18 -24.34 -13.30 -0.71
N VAL A 19 -24.71 -12.22 -0.01
CA VAL A 19 -25.97 -11.50 -0.26
C VAL A 19 -26.02 -10.91 -1.66
N LEU A 20 -24.90 -10.40 -2.17
CA LEU A 20 -24.83 -9.86 -3.54
C LEU A 20 -24.95 -10.96 -4.60
N ASP A 21 -24.33 -12.11 -4.37
CA ASP A 21 -24.32 -13.23 -5.32
C ASP A 21 -25.69 -13.95 -5.39
N GLU A 22 -26.45 -13.96 -4.31
CA GLU A 22 -27.80 -14.55 -4.24
C GLU A 22 -28.91 -13.67 -4.86
N MET A 23 -28.60 -12.45 -5.31
CA MET A 23 -29.62 -11.52 -5.78
C MET A 23 -30.00 -11.75 -7.25
N PRO A 24 -31.31 -11.80 -7.58
CA PRO A 24 -31.78 -11.85 -8.96
C PRO A 24 -31.70 -10.48 -9.63
N ASP A 25 -31.18 -10.45 -10.85
CA ASP A 25 -31.10 -9.23 -11.67
C ASP A 25 -32.51 -8.74 -12.05
N GLY A 26 -32.90 -7.54 -11.60
CA GLY A 26 -34.12 -6.86 -12.08
C GLY A 26 -35.26 -6.64 -11.07
N THR A 27 -35.09 -6.97 -9.78
CA THR A 27 -36.13 -6.71 -8.75
C THR A 27 -35.82 -5.45 -7.94
N SER A 28 -36.86 -4.68 -7.55
CA SER A 28 -36.72 -3.57 -6.61
C SER A 28 -36.37 -4.10 -5.21
N ILE A 29 -35.07 -4.02 -4.87
CA ILE A 29 -34.53 -4.62 -3.65
C ILE A 29 -34.76 -3.72 -2.43
N ASN A 30 -35.33 -4.29 -1.36
CA ASN A 30 -35.40 -3.66 -0.05
C ASN A 30 -34.14 -3.98 0.78
N TRP A 31 -33.12 -3.13 0.64
CA TRP A 31 -31.82 -3.27 1.28
C TRP A 31 -31.87 -3.37 2.81
N SER A 32 -32.85 -2.72 3.46
CA SER A 32 -33.02 -2.77 4.91
C SER A 32 -33.48 -4.13 5.39
N HIS A 33 -34.35 -4.79 4.63
CA HIS A 33 -34.81 -6.14 4.94
C HIS A 33 -33.67 -7.15 4.78
N LEU A 34 -32.90 -7.07 3.68
CA LEU A 34 -31.72 -7.92 3.46
C LEU A 34 -30.67 -7.75 4.56
N ALA A 35 -30.38 -6.51 4.96
CA ALA A 35 -29.41 -6.24 6.02
C ALA A 35 -29.78 -6.94 7.34
N ARG A 36 -31.07 -6.96 7.70
CA ARG A 36 -31.57 -7.67 8.89
C ARG A 36 -31.55 -9.18 8.71
N LYS A 37 -31.98 -9.67 7.55
CA LYS A 37 -32.04 -11.12 7.25
C LYS A 37 -30.67 -11.78 7.35
N TYR A 38 -29.63 -11.11 6.84
CA TYR A 38 -28.27 -11.65 6.78
C TYR A 38 -27.36 -11.14 7.90
N ASP A 39 -27.90 -10.38 8.87
CA ASP A 39 -27.14 -9.82 9.99
C ASP A 39 -25.88 -9.06 9.51
N VAL A 40 -26.09 -8.12 8.57
CA VAL A 40 -25.02 -7.28 8.01
C VAL A 40 -25.33 -5.79 8.15
N PRO A 41 -24.31 -4.92 8.31
CA PRO A 41 -24.53 -3.49 8.39
C PRO A 41 -25.10 -2.91 7.08
N TYR A 42 -26.30 -2.32 7.18
CA TYR A 42 -27.03 -1.73 6.04
C TYR A 42 -26.18 -0.80 5.17
N GLN A 43 -25.44 0.13 5.79
CA GLN A 43 -24.64 1.10 5.05
C GLN A 43 -23.52 0.43 4.24
N ARG A 44 -22.94 -0.67 4.74
CA ARG A 44 -21.89 -1.42 4.04
C ARG A 44 -22.46 -2.20 2.87
N LEU A 45 -23.61 -2.86 3.07
CA LEU A 45 -24.32 -3.59 2.02
C LEU A 45 -24.69 -2.65 0.85
N LEU A 46 -25.30 -1.49 1.15
CA LEU A 46 -25.67 -0.50 0.14
C LEU A 46 -24.45 0.10 -0.59
N ALA A 47 -23.34 0.32 0.13
CA ALA A 47 -22.11 0.78 -0.49
C ALA A 47 -21.56 -0.27 -1.48
N ARG A 48 -21.62 -1.55 -1.10
CA ARG A 48 -21.12 -2.67 -1.90
C ARG A 48 -21.96 -2.91 -3.15
N SER A 49 -23.28 -2.81 -3.05
CA SER A 49 -24.18 -2.91 -4.21
C SER A 49 -23.97 -1.77 -5.22
N LYS A 50 -23.54 -0.59 -4.75
CA LYS A 50 -23.11 0.53 -5.60
C LYS A 50 -21.68 0.39 -6.16
N GLY A 51 -21.07 -0.79 -6.04
CA GLY A 51 -19.73 -1.07 -6.57
C GLY A 51 -18.57 -0.55 -5.73
N ARG A 52 -18.79 -0.10 -4.48
CA ARG A 52 -17.65 0.29 -3.61
C ARG A 52 -16.90 -0.96 -3.14
N GLY A 53 -15.58 -0.96 -3.32
CA GLY A 53 -14.68 -2.02 -2.83
C GLY A 53 -14.62 -2.12 -1.30
N THR A 54 -14.12 -3.24 -0.79
CA THR A 54 -13.79 -3.38 0.64
C THR A 54 -12.68 -2.42 1.05
N LEU A 55 -12.50 -2.20 2.35
CA LEU A 55 -11.40 -1.38 2.87
C LEU A 55 -10.03 -1.88 2.40
N GLN A 56 -9.88 -3.20 2.24
CA GLN A 56 -8.65 -3.85 1.79
C GLN A 56 -8.45 -3.75 0.27
N SER A 57 -9.54 -3.82 -0.50
CA SER A 57 -9.51 -3.70 -1.96
C SER A 57 -9.34 -2.26 -2.44
N ARG A 58 -9.75 -1.27 -1.63
CA ARG A 58 -9.60 0.14 -1.99
C ARG A 58 -8.12 0.55 -1.94
N PRO A 59 -7.56 1.14 -3.02
CA PRO A 59 -6.24 1.75 -2.93
C PRO A 59 -6.31 2.83 -1.87
N SER A 60 -5.49 2.70 -0.82
CA SER A 60 -5.45 3.70 0.24
C SER A 60 -5.12 5.04 -0.43
N GLY A 61 -5.97 6.06 -0.24
CA GLY A 61 -5.67 7.42 -0.72
C GLY A 61 -4.41 8.03 -0.09
N THR A 62 -3.77 7.31 0.84
CA THR A 62 -2.49 7.66 1.46
C THR A 62 -1.30 6.96 0.79
N LEU A 63 -1.53 5.96 -0.06
CA LEU A 63 -0.49 5.32 -0.86
C LEU A 63 -0.14 6.28 -1.99
N LYS A 64 1.02 6.91 -1.85
CA LYS A 64 1.53 7.88 -2.83
C LYS A 64 2.06 7.21 -4.10
N LEU A 65 2.40 5.93 -4.01
CA LEU A 65 3.06 5.17 -5.07
C LEU A 65 2.14 4.05 -5.53
N THR A 66 2.17 3.76 -6.83
CA THR A 66 1.62 2.52 -7.39
C THR A 66 2.54 1.34 -7.09
N ASP A 67 2.07 0.11 -7.23
CA ASP A 67 2.87 -1.10 -6.95
C ASP A 67 4.17 -1.13 -7.78
N ALA A 68 4.10 -0.73 -9.05
CA ALA A 68 5.27 -0.61 -9.92
C ALA A 68 6.27 0.45 -9.43
N GLN A 69 5.77 1.57 -8.90
CA GLN A 69 6.60 2.63 -8.34
C GLN A 69 7.19 2.24 -6.98
N GLU A 70 6.45 1.50 -6.14
CA GLU A 70 6.98 0.92 -4.92
C GLU A 70 8.10 -0.07 -5.27
N TYR A 71 7.91 -0.96 -6.24
CA TYR A 71 8.94 -1.91 -6.70
C TYR A 71 10.22 -1.21 -7.20
N ALA A 72 10.09 -0.10 -7.93
CA ALA A 72 11.24 0.70 -8.35
C ALA A 72 12.03 1.27 -7.15
N LEU A 73 11.32 1.75 -6.11
CA LEU A 73 11.95 2.23 -4.89
C LEU A 73 12.63 1.08 -4.10
N TYR A 74 12.00 -0.09 -4.03
CA TYR A 74 12.60 -1.30 -3.46
C TYR A 74 13.93 -1.64 -4.14
N THR A 75 13.91 -1.73 -5.47
CA THR A 75 15.10 -2.06 -6.28
C THR A 75 16.21 -1.02 -6.08
N TYR A 76 15.85 0.26 -5.97
CA TYR A 76 16.81 1.32 -5.68
C TYR A 76 17.50 1.13 -4.31
N ILE A 77 16.72 0.82 -3.27
CA ILE A 77 17.24 0.58 -1.92
C ILE A 77 18.11 -0.67 -1.88
N GLU A 78 17.69 -1.75 -2.54
CA GLU A 78 18.44 -3.00 -2.65
C GLU A 78 19.81 -2.78 -3.31
N ARG A 79 19.86 -2.00 -4.40
CA ARG A 79 21.13 -1.64 -5.06
C ARG A 79 22.04 -0.82 -4.14
N LEU A 80 21.48 0.11 -3.35
CA LEU A 80 22.28 0.83 -2.36
C LEU A 80 22.82 -0.09 -1.27
N ASP A 81 22.06 -1.11 -0.87
CA ASP A 81 22.51 -2.11 0.09
C ASP A 81 23.66 -2.96 -0.46
N GLN A 82 23.56 -3.40 -1.73
CA GLN A 82 24.63 -4.11 -2.44
C GLN A 82 25.92 -3.28 -2.53
N LEU A 83 25.79 -1.96 -2.67
CA LEU A 83 26.92 -1.03 -2.70
C LEU A 83 27.47 -0.70 -1.30
N GLY A 84 26.86 -1.20 -0.22
CA GLY A 84 27.23 -0.87 1.15
C GLY A 84 26.93 0.59 1.55
N VAL A 85 26.01 1.26 0.83
CA VAL A 85 25.62 2.65 1.07
C VAL A 85 24.39 2.71 1.97
N ARG A 86 24.51 3.39 3.11
CA ARG A 86 23.40 3.49 4.06
C ARG A 86 22.31 4.41 3.55
N VAL A 87 21.14 3.83 3.32
CA VAL A 87 19.96 4.59 2.89
C VAL A 87 19.49 5.52 4.00
N ARG A 88 19.45 6.82 3.70
CA ARG A 88 18.93 7.87 4.60
C ARG A 88 17.54 8.30 4.15
N ILE A 89 16.73 8.79 5.08
CA ILE A 89 15.37 9.31 4.81
C ILE A 89 15.35 10.34 3.64
N PRO A 90 16.29 11.31 3.55
CA PRO A 90 16.30 12.24 2.42
C PRO A 90 16.49 11.57 1.06
N MET A 91 17.27 10.48 0.98
CA MET A 91 17.49 9.74 -0.28
C MET A 91 16.20 9.07 -0.75
N ILE A 92 15.44 8.48 0.18
CA ILE A 92 14.14 7.88 -0.09
C ILE A 92 13.18 8.94 -0.62
N ILE A 93 13.11 10.10 0.05
CA ILE A 93 12.24 11.21 -0.39
C ILE A 93 12.62 11.69 -1.79
N SER A 94 13.90 11.89 -2.07
CA SER A 94 14.38 12.35 -3.38
C SER A 94 14.08 11.32 -4.48
N CYS A 95 14.35 10.04 -4.24
CA CYS A 95 14.05 8.97 -5.19
C CYS A 95 12.55 8.90 -5.50
N VAL A 96 11.71 8.98 -4.47
CA VAL A 96 10.25 8.93 -4.64
C VAL A 96 9.73 10.13 -5.40
N ASN A 97 10.19 11.34 -5.06
CA ASN A 97 9.82 12.54 -5.79
C ASN A 97 10.26 12.46 -7.26
N TYR A 98 11.41 11.84 -7.53
CA TYR A 98 11.89 11.62 -8.89
C TYR A 98 11.01 10.63 -9.67
N ILE A 99 10.63 9.51 -9.05
CA ILE A 99 9.71 8.52 -9.65
C ILE A 99 8.36 9.17 -9.98
N LEU A 100 7.81 9.93 -9.04
CA LEU A 100 6.55 10.64 -9.22
C LEU A 100 6.64 11.71 -10.31
N PHE A 101 7.77 12.44 -10.37
CA PHE A 101 8.03 13.43 -11.41
C PHE A 101 8.12 12.80 -12.80
N ARG A 102 8.80 11.65 -12.94
CA ARG A 102 8.90 10.95 -14.22
C ARG A 102 7.59 10.31 -14.68
N ALA A 103 6.74 9.91 -13.74
CA ALA A 103 5.42 9.35 -14.04
C ALA A 103 4.38 10.42 -14.39
N TYR A 104 4.72 11.71 -14.26
CA TYR A 104 3.84 12.81 -14.62
C TYR A 104 3.89 13.05 -16.14
N ASP A 105 2.77 12.80 -16.81
CA ASP A 105 2.56 13.16 -18.21
C ASP A 105 1.67 14.41 -18.30
N PRO A 106 2.18 15.56 -18.76
CA PRO A 106 1.41 16.80 -18.87
C PRO A 106 0.34 16.77 -19.96
N SER A 107 0.37 15.79 -20.87
CA SER A 107 -0.57 15.69 -22.01
C SER A 107 -1.84 14.89 -21.67
N CYS A 108 -1.85 14.13 -20.58
CA CYS A 108 -2.96 13.29 -20.19
C CYS A 108 -3.85 14.00 -19.14
N SER A 109 -4.91 14.66 -19.59
CA SER A 109 -5.87 15.43 -18.76
C SER A 109 -6.61 14.56 -17.72
N THR A 110 -6.78 13.26 -17.99
CA THR A 110 -7.39 12.29 -17.07
C THR A 110 -6.44 11.90 -15.94
N SER A 111 -5.12 12.00 -16.18
CA SER A 111 -4.13 12.01 -15.12
C SER A 111 -3.99 13.42 -14.55
N THR A 112 -5.09 14.03 -14.11
CA THR A 112 -4.95 15.07 -13.08
C THR A 112 -4.54 14.31 -11.82
N PRO A 113 -3.25 14.27 -11.44
CA PRO A 113 -2.81 13.33 -10.44
C PRO A 113 -3.17 13.98 -9.12
N ARG A 114 -4.13 13.40 -8.41
CA ARG A 114 -4.26 13.60 -6.95
C ARG A 114 -2.90 13.43 -6.23
N ASN A 115 -1.93 12.82 -6.91
CA ASN A 115 -0.57 12.48 -6.47
C ASN A 115 0.52 13.52 -6.81
N THR A 116 0.34 14.49 -7.73
CA THR A 116 1.43 15.44 -8.08
C THR A 116 1.59 16.58 -7.11
N LEU A 117 0.53 16.97 -6.40
CA LEU A 117 0.64 18.00 -5.36
C LEU A 117 1.22 17.46 -4.05
N GLN A 118 1.39 16.13 -3.92
CA GLN A 118 1.84 15.51 -2.69
C GLN A 118 3.27 14.96 -2.81
N ARG A 119 4.25 15.86 -2.96
CA ARG A 119 5.67 15.55 -2.73
C ARG A 119 5.86 14.67 -1.49
N ALA A 120 6.66 13.62 -1.59
CA ALA A 120 7.06 12.82 -0.45
C ALA A 120 7.67 13.73 0.61
N ASN A 121 7.22 13.57 1.86
CA ASN A 121 7.72 14.32 2.99
C ASN A 121 8.33 13.36 4.02
N PRO A 122 9.11 13.85 5.01
CA PRO A 122 9.75 12.99 6.00
C PRO A 122 8.78 12.12 6.79
N ARG A 123 7.55 12.61 7.04
CA ARG A 123 6.52 11.84 7.75
C ARG A 123 6.04 10.63 6.93
N TRP A 124 5.86 10.81 5.63
CA TRP A 124 5.54 9.74 4.70
C TRP A 124 6.68 8.72 4.66
N ALA A 125 7.94 9.18 4.52
CA ALA A 125 9.09 8.28 4.45
C ALA A 125 9.25 7.45 5.73
N LYS A 126 9.08 8.06 6.92
CA LYS A 126 9.08 7.33 8.20
C LYS A 126 7.99 6.25 8.26
N ARG A 127 6.77 6.56 7.84
CA ARG A 127 5.67 5.58 7.78
C ARG A 127 5.91 4.48 6.74
N TRP A 128 6.52 4.82 5.61
CA TRP A 128 6.89 3.87 4.57
C TRP A 128 7.94 2.88 5.11
N ILE A 129 8.98 3.37 5.78
CA ILE A 129 9.99 2.53 6.45
C ILE A 129 9.36 1.61 7.51
N GLN A 130 8.43 2.13 8.31
CA GLN A 130 7.73 1.31 9.33
C GLN A 130 6.90 0.18 8.72
N ARG A 131 6.30 0.40 7.54
CA ARG A 131 5.57 -0.64 6.81
C ARG A 131 6.53 -1.68 6.24
N ASN A 132 7.66 -1.23 5.71
CA ASN A 132 8.65 -2.07 5.01
C ASN A 132 9.88 -2.30 5.89
N SER A 133 9.62 -2.71 7.14
CA SER A 133 10.67 -2.83 8.16
C SER A 133 11.73 -3.87 7.79
N GLU A 134 11.35 -4.91 7.03
CA GLU A 134 12.23 -5.98 6.52
C GLU A 134 13.48 -5.47 5.79
N LEU A 135 13.37 -4.39 5.01
CA LEU A 135 14.47 -3.82 4.24
C LEU A 135 15.54 -3.19 5.14
N PHE A 136 15.17 -2.80 6.35
CA PHE A 136 16.02 -2.05 7.28
C PHE A 136 16.50 -2.90 8.46
N ILE A 137 16.17 -4.20 8.50
CA ILE A 137 16.66 -5.16 9.50
C ILE A 137 18.16 -5.44 9.27
N ARG A 138 18.62 -5.41 8.01
CA ARG A 138 20.03 -5.55 7.67
C ARG A 138 20.77 -4.28 8.07
N ARG A 139 21.34 -4.26 9.28
CA ARG A 139 22.37 -3.27 9.61
C ARG A 139 23.54 -3.52 8.67
N GLN A 140 23.78 -2.61 7.73
CA GLN A 140 24.99 -2.62 6.94
C GLN A 140 26.21 -2.76 7.84
N GLN A 141 26.96 -3.85 7.65
CA GLN A 141 28.32 -3.93 8.13
C GLN A 141 29.13 -2.96 7.29
N SER A 142 29.93 -2.10 7.92
CA SER A 142 30.80 -1.22 7.15
C SER A 142 31.75 -2.07 6.32
N LEU A 143 31.99 -1.66 5.07
CA LEU A 143 32.96 -2.32 4.18
C LEU A 143 34.34 -2.47 4.83
N SER A 144 34.70 -1.55 5.73
CA SER A 144 35.90 -1.64 6.56
C SER A 144 35.93 -2.89 7.47
N LEU A 145 34.80 -3.26 8.07
CA LEU A 145 34.69 -4.48 8.90
C LEU A 145 34.80 -5.74 8.04
N LEU A 146 34.17 -5.75 6.86
CA LEU A 146 34.29 -6.87 5.93
C LEU A 146 35.73 -7.05 5.43
N ARG A 147 36.42 -5.96 5.09
CA ARG A 147 37.84 -5.99 4.70
C ARG A 147 38.73 -6.48 5.86
N ALA A 148 38.53 -5.97 7.07
CA ALA A 148 39.29 -6.41 8.24
C ALA A 148 39.10 -7.92 8.50
N VAL A 149 37.86 -8.43 8.45
CA VAL A 149 37.56 -9.85 8.62
C VAL A 149 38.19 -10.71 7.52
N ALA A 150 38.21 -10.23 6.28
CA ALA A 150 38.86 -10.93 5.17
C ALA A 150 40.38 -11.02 5.34
N HIS A 151 41.02 -9.94 5.80
CA HIS A 151 42.46 -9.92 6.05
C HIS A 151 42.89 -10.77 7.26
N HIS A 152 42.02 -10.96 8.26
CA HIS A 152 42.30 -11.81 9.43
C HIS A 152 42.10 -13.32 9.19
N ARG A 153 41.69 -13.73 7.98
CA ARG A 153 41.44 -15.14 7.62
C ARG A 153 42.46 -15.74 6.65
N CYS A 154 43.55 -15.02 6.38
CA CYS A 154 44.74 -15.55 5.71
C CYS A 154 45.83 -15.80 6.74
#